data_AF-A0A2S7KA82-F1
#
_entry.id   AF-A0A2S7KA82-F1
#
_cell.length_a   1.000
_cell.length_b   1.000
_cell.length_c   1.000
_cell.angle_alpha   90.00
_cell.angle_beta   90.00
_cell.angle_gamma   90.00
#
_symmetry.space_group_name_H-M   'P 1'
#
loop_
_entity.id
_entity.type
_entity.pdbx_description
1 polymer ?
#
loop_
_entity_poly.entity_id
_entity_poly.type
_entity_poly.pdbx_seq_one_letter_code
_entity_poly.pdbx_strand_id
1 'polypeptide(L)'
;MNKLSHLCVAGLSAIMAASAPAAADPSAGSTTILGPFASPDNLDPANISPITIAFSGTDLGWTYVHDGELKVLLGDTHETESGDPIDPDYHPLSGQTAYTYDDAFGSIDLSSWSDSSLISPTNLPTVLLAQHSSSAKAKALNIDNHWLDAFKTPSTGWSNGTDEYAIFLHSKPQGCLTNSNCTSNGADMTCDGGLAFWGEEYDDEQGFTGICVDGTFGCLNDTMRNAFGWPIAGSGFCSDQTSTMYSTADAGRILSSGFTLRVGVRSTTDDRFYTNSKKWVTNKFMNVTAATVQDFRPSNGAGGANQDYNVAGSSGSYRRVFLFGRTNFAGVAANGRPASLYFAYADMPTGANFSWTVHYFTGFSGGVPTFSTSEADAVPLDLDSTTSGFQDEQHDIVGQMSVVWVEHLNKWVMFYGGSLSTFPVQVFQTCGVVELFIGASQCGDVDIGNGAIRMRTADDPWGPWSPPEDVFYPGDPEASPPTGEYASGGILYHPDCSGSCARGYDHPNLNENVDYGLLYGPNIIEPWIDEVGDDVDLIWNVSTWIPYHTVLFRTRIEAN
;
A
#
# COMPACT_ATOMS: atom_id res chain seq x y z
N MET A 1 50.37 -59.79 23.20
CA MET A 1 50.96 -58.78 22.29
C MET A 1 50.15 -57.51 22.43
N ASN A 2 50.81 -56.45 22.94
CA ASN A 2 50.24 -55.18 23.35
C ASN A 2 49.80 -54.31 22.16
N LYS A 3 48.62 -53.69 22.24
CA LYS A 3 48.39 -52.30 21.81
C LYS A 3 47.31 -51.66 22.70
N LEU A 4 47.76 -50.81 23.61
CA LEU A 4 46.93 -49.83 24.32
C LEU A 4 46.67 -48.65 23.37
N SER A 5 45.41 -48.31 23.15
CA SER A 5 44.96 -47.08 22.50
C SER A 5 44.61 -46.05 23.59
N HIS A 6 45.32 -44.94 23.57
CA HIS A 6 45.05 -43.76 24.40
C HIS A 6 43.78 -43.05 23.92
N LEU A 7 42.78 -42.94 24.80
CA LEU A 7 41.65 -42.04 24.65
C LEU A 7 42.06 -40.65 25.15
N CYS A 8 42.25 -39.69 24.25
CA CYS A 8 42.32 -38.27 24.60
C CYS A 8 40.89 -37.74 24.80
N VAL A 9 40.53 -37.48 26.06
CA VAL A 9 39.32 -36.71 26.39
C VAL A 9 39.68 -35.23 26.23
N ALA A 10 39.34 -34.64 25.09
CA ALA A 10 39.36 -33.20 24.91
C ALA A 10 38.13 -32.61 25.62
N GLY A 11 38.36 -31.90 26.73
CA GLY A 11 37.32 -31.18 27.45
C GLY A 11 36.83 -30.01 26.59
N LEU A 12 35.63 -30.16 26.00
CA LEU A 12 34.89 -29.05 25.40
C LEU A 12 34.46 -28.12 26.53
N SER A 13 35.18 -27.01 26.68
CA SER A 13 34.70 -25.89 27.49
C SER A 13 33.65 -25.16 26.67
N ALA A 14 32.37 -25.37 26.98
CA ALA A 14 31.29 -24.57 26.45
C ALA A 14 31.43 -23.14 27.00
N ILE A 15 32.05 -22.26 26.22
CA ILE A 15 32.01 -20.82 26.46
C ILE A 15 30.58 -20.41 26.14
N MET A 16 29.73 -20.30 27.17
CA MET A 16 28.46 -19.60 27.04
C MET A 16 28.81 -18.12 26.84
N ALA A 17 28.82 -17.67 25.59
CA ALA A 17 28.77 -16.26 25.30
C ALA A 17 27.43 -15.76 25.85
N ALA A 18 27.48 -15.01 26.95
CA ALA A 18 26.31 -14.29 27.42
C ALA A 18 25.98 -13.25 26.35
N SER A 19 24.95 -13.53 25.54
CA SER A 19 24.34 -12.53 24.67
C SER A 19 23.81 -11.42 25.58
N ALA A 20 24.21 -10.18 25.30
CA ALA A 20 23.59 -9.02 25.93
C ALA A 20 22.06 -9.11 25.71
N PRO A 21 21.24 -8.70 26.68
CA PRO A 21 19.80 -8.58 26.44
C PRO A 21 19.59 -7.70 25.21
N ALA A 22 18.73 -8.14 24.29
CA ALA A 22 18.30 -7.31 23.17
C ALA A 22 17.69 -6.03 23.74
N ALA A 23 17.97 -4.89 23.10
CA ALA A 23 17.25 -3.66 23.41
C ALA A 23 15.75 -3.90 23.20
N ALA A 24 14.91 -3.23 24.00
CA ALA A 24 13.47 -3.30 23.77
C ALA A 24 13.15 -2.68 22.41
N ASP A 25 12.11 -3.18 21.75
CA ASP A 25 11.66 -2.55 20.50
C ASP A 25 11.02 -1.18 20.84
N PRO A 26 11.20 -0.16 19.97
CA PRO A 26 10.51 1.11 20.14
C PRO A 26 9.00 0.93 20.14
N SER A 27 8.29 1.72 20.94
CA SER A 27 6.84 1.62 21.09
C SER A 27 6.11 2.88 20.65
N ALA A 28 4.86 2.72 20.21
CA ALA A 28 4.00 3.84 19.87
C ALA A 28 3.60 4.60 21.15
N GLY A 29 3.96 5.88 21.22
CA GLY A 29 3.56 6.82 22.27
C GLY A 29 2.27 7.55 21.91
N SER A 30 2.19 8.85 22.23
CA SER A 30 1.00 9.65 21.96
C SER A 30 0.84 10.02 20.49
N THR A 31 -0.39 9.93 19.97
CA THR A 31 -0.78 10.40 18.65
C THR A 31 -1.68 11.65 18.74
N THR A 32 -1.40 12.67 17.92
CA THR A 32 -2.17 13.92 17.80
C THR A 32 -2.68 14.08 16.36
N ILE A 33 -3.98 14.36 16.21
CA ILE A 33 -4.58 14.77 14.94
C ILE A 33 -4.16 16.21 14.66
N LEU A 34 -3.51 16.46 13.53
CA LEU A 34 -3.11 17.80 13.12
C LEU A 34 -4.25 18.46 12.32
N GLY A 35 -4.89 17.73 11.41
CA GLY A 35 -6.03 18.23 10.65
C GLY A 35 -5.99 17.78 9.19
N PRO A 36 -6.87 18.31 8.32
CA PRO A 36 -6.97 17.87 6.94
C PRO A 36 -5.67 18.14 6.16
N PHE A 37 -5.18 17.12 5.44
CA PHE A 37 -3.98 17.22 4.61
C PHE A 37 -4.31 17.78 3.21
N ALA A 38 -5.02 17.00 2.40
CA ALA A 38 -5.60 17.41 1.13
C ALA A 38 -7.11 17.42 1.26
N SER A 39 -7.70 18.62 1.35
CA SER A 39 -9.13 18.83 1.58
C SER A 39 -9.58 20.17 1.01
N PRO A 40 -10.87 20.31 0.58
CA PRO A 40 -11.46 21.61 0.30
C PRO A 40 -11.28 22.65 1.42
N ASP A 41 -11.13 22.21 2.67
CA ASP A 41 -10.99 23.09 3.84
C ASP A 41 -9.53 23.54 4.10
N ASN A 42 -8.55 22.97 3.39
CA ASN A 42 -7.12 23.29 3.52
C ASN A 42 -6.44 23.41 2.14
N LEU A 43 -6.97 24.33 1.31
CA LEU A 43 -6.46 24.56 -0.04
C LEU A 43 -5.26 25.52 -0.06
N ASP A 44 -4.28 25.20 -0.90
CA ASP A 44 -3.19 26.10 -1.22
C ASP A 44 -3.73 27.44 -1.79
N PRO A 45 -3.17 28.60 -1.45
CA PRO A 45 -3.61 29.88 -2.02
C PRO A 45 -3.62 29.91 -3.56
N ALA A 46 -2.70 29.21 -4.22
CA ALA A 46 -2.68 29.08 -5.68
C ALA A 46 -3.77 28.13 -6.21
N ASN A 47 -4.34 27.27 -5.37
CA ASN A 47 -5.55 26.51 -5.68
C ASN A 47 -6.84 27.35 -5.55
N ILE A 48 -6.77 28.57 -5.01
CA ILE A 48 -7.94 29.44 -4.83
C ILE A 48 -8.04 30.50 -5.94
N SER A 49 -6.90 31.00 -6.41
CA SER A 49 -6.80 32.14 -7.32
C SER A 49 -5.88 31.83 -8.52
N PRO A 50 -6.27 32.18 -9.76
CA PRO A 50 -7.40 33.05 -10.14
C PRO A 50 -8.76 32.33 -10.18
N ILE A 51 -8.75 31.00 -10.15
CA ILE A 51 -9.94 30.16 -10.18
C ILE A 51 -9.76 29.13 -9.08
N THR A 52 -10.77 28.97 -8.24
CA THR A 52 -10.73 27.96 -7.16
C THR A 52 -10.89 26.58 -7.77
N ILE A 53 -9.98 25.67 -7.42
CA ILE A 53 -10.07 24.29 -7.86
C ILE A 53 -11.30 23.61 -7.24
N ALA A 54 -12.02 22.84 -8.05
CA ALA A 54 -13.03 21.92 -7.57
C ALA A 54 -12.36 20.57 -7.29
N PHE A 55 -12.38 20.19 -6.02
CA PHE A 55 -11.69 19.03 -5.49
C PHE A 55 -12.45 18.57 -4.25
N SER A 56 -12.72 17.27 -4.14
CA SER A 56 -13.47 16.60 -3.08
C SER A 56 -13.15 15.12 -3.11
N GLY A 57 -13.12 14.45 -1.96
CA GLY A 57 -12.72 13.05 -1.93
C GLY A 57 -11.23 12.93 -2.21
N THR A 58 -10.49 12.26 -1.34
CA THR A 58 -9.15 11.79 -1.69
C THR A 58 -8.75 10.72 -0.71
N ASP A 59 -8.13 9.68 -1.22
CA ASP A 59 -7.42 8.74 -0.39
C ASP A 59 -5.99 8.49 -0.89
N LEU A 60 -5.30 7.65 -0.12
CA LEU A 60 -3.96 7.11 -0.28
C LEU A 60 -2.80 8.09 -0.13
N GLY A 61 -2.94 9.36 -0.49
CA GLY A 61 -2.05 10.46 -0.06
C GLY A 61 -0.54 10.18 -0.13
N TRP A 62 -0.10 9.31 -1.04
CA TRP A 62 1.25 8.76 -1.03
C TRP A 62 2.27 9.84 -1.30
N THR A 63 3.24 9.99 -0.41
CA THR A 63 4.25 11.03 -0.53
C THR A 63 5.65 10.50 -0.85
N TYR A 64 6.42 11.30 -1.58
CA TYR A 64 7.85 11.07 -1.80
C TYR A 64 8.56 12.39 -2.13
N VAL A 65 9.87 12.45 -1.92
CA VAL A 65 10.67 13.66 -2.22
C VAL A 65 11.19 13.64 -3.65
N HIS A 66 11.05 14.76 -4.35
CA HIS A 66 11.75 15.03 -5.61
C HIS A 66 12.03 16.52 -5.77
N ASP A 67 13.27 16.89 -6.10
CA ASP A 67 13.69 18.27 -6.38
C ASP A 67 13.33 19.30 -5.29
N GLY A 68 13.40 18.89 -4.02
CA GLY A 68 13.08 19.75 -2.88
C GLY A 68 11.58 19.94 -2.64
N GLU A 69 10.73 19.20 -3.34
CA GLU A 69 9.29 19.16 -3.14
C GLU A 69 8.88 17.79 -2.58
N LEU A 70 7.88 17.80 -1.69
CA LEU A 70 7.12 16.62 -1.34
C LEU A 70 6.05 16.42 -2.40
N LYS A 71 6.23 15.43 -3.26
CA LYS A 71 5.23 15.02 -4.25
C LYS A 71 4.15 14.22 -3.54
N VAL A 72 2.90 14.42 -3.94
CA VAL A 72 1.74 13.74 -3.37
C VAL A 72 0.95 13.08 -4.51
N LEU A 73 0.71 11.78 -4.41
CA LEU A 73 -0.17 11.01 -5.30
C LEU A 73 -1.48 10.76 -4.55
N LEU A 74 -2.59 11.11 -5.18
CA LEU A 74 -3.91 11.05 -4.56
C LEU A 74 -4.77 10.05 -5.33
N GLY A 75 -5.32 9.07 -4.62
CA GLY A 75 -6.33 8.15 -5.10
C GLY A 75 -7.73 8.75 -4.96
N ASP A 76 -8.68 8.23 -5.74
CA ASP A 76 -10.13 8.44 -5.59
C ASP A 76 -10.50 9.92 -5.32
N THR A 77 -9.89 10.80 -6.11
CA THR A 77 -10.06 12.24 -6.11
C THR A 77 -11.17 12.66 -7.07
N HIS A 78 -12.13 13.43 -6.59
CA HIS A 78 -13.31 13.83 -7.37
C HIS A 78 -13.45 15.35 -7.47
N GLU A 79 -14.14 15.84 -8.49
CA GLU A 79 -14.46 17.26 -8.60
C GLU A 79 -15.48 17.67 -7.51
N THR A 80 -16.37 16.76 -7.14
CA THR A 80 -17.48 16.98 -6.20
C THR A 80 -17.66 15.81 -5.24
N GLU A 81 -18.44 16.00 -4.17
CA GLU A 81 -18.78 14.95 -3.19
C GLU A 81 -19.61 13.82 -3.79
N SER A 82 -20.26 14.04 -4.94
CA SER A 82 -21.02 13.00 -5.64
C SER A 82 -20.17 12.05 -6.49
N GLY A 83 -18.84 12.20 -6.47
CA GLY A 83 -17.93 11.36 -7.24
C GLY A 83 -17.79 11.80 -8.71
N ASP A 84 -18.00 13.09 -9.00
CA ASP A 84 -17.79 13.58 -10.37
C ASP A 84 -16.31 13.45 -10.76
N PRO A 85 -15.99 13.08 -12.02
CA PRO A 85 -14.60 12.93 -12.48
C PRO A 85 -13.77 14.19 -12.24
N ILE A 86 -12.49 14.05 -11.86
CA ILE A 86 -11.63 15.21 -11.56
C ILE A 86 -11.19 15.98 -12.81
N ASP A 87 -11.19 15.32 -13.98
CA ASP A 87 -10.80 15.90 -15.27
C ASP A 87 -11.81 15.56 -16.38
N PRO A 88 -13.04 16.13 -16.35
CA PRO A 88 -14.12 15.76 -17.28
C PRO A 88 -13.95 16.35 -18.69
N ASP A 89 -13.04 17.32 -18.88
CA ASP A 89 -12.77 17.91 -20.19
C ASP A 89 -11.90 17.01 -21.09
N TYR A 90 -11.28 15.99 -20.50
CA TYR A 90 -10.49 15.05 -21.27
C TYR A 90 -11.40 14.01 -21.94
N HIS A 91 -11.46 14.08 -23.27
CA HIS A 91 -12.06 13.04 -24.09
C HIS A 91 -10.95 12.15 -24.67
N PRO A 92 -10.87 10.85 -24.28
CA PRO A 92 -9.94 9.95 -24.93
C PRO A 92 -10.27 9.86 -26.42
N LEU A 93 -9.23 9.70 -27.25
CA LEU A 93 -9.34 9.63 -28.72
C LEU A 93 -10.26 8.50 -29.23
N SER A 94 -10.73 7.61 -28.36
CA SER A 94 -11.52 6.41 -28.64
C SER A 94 -13.04 6.58 -28.57
N GLY A 95 -13.59 7.77 -28.26
CA GLY A 95 -15.06 7.96 -28.21
C GLY A 95 -15.75 7.26 -27.03
N GLN A 96 -14.99 6.95 -25.99
CA GLN A 96 -15.46 6.39 -24.72
C GLN A 96 -15.92 7.51 -23.77
N THR A 97 -16.85 7.18 -22.89
CA THR A 97 -17.47 8.14 -21.96
C THR A 97 -16.58 8.38 -20.74
N ALA A 98 -16.26 9.66 -20.48
CA ALA A 98 -15.30 10.18 -19.51
C ALA A 98 -15.71 10.07 -18.02
N TYR A 99 -16.30 8.95 -17.60
CA TYR A 99 -17.04 8.89 -16.33
C TYR A 99 -16.22 8.57 -15.07
N THR A 100 -14.90 8.36 -15.12
CA THR A 100 -14.23 7.69 -14.01
C THR A 100 -12.78 8.11 -13.73
N TYR A 101 -12.26 9.22 -14.29
CA TYR A 101 -10.90 9.64 -13.92
C TYR A 101 -10.94 10.29 -12.55
N ASP A 102 -10.34 9.63 -11.57
CA ASP A 102 -10.38 10.03 -10.18
C ASP A 102 -9.00 10.16 -9.54
N ASP A 103 -7.89 9.71 -10.10
CA ASP A 103 -6.61 9.96 -9.42
C ASP A 103 -5.97 11.30 -9.80
N ALA A 104 -5.43 12.01 -8.81
CA ALA A 104 -4.78 13.31 -8.96
C ALA A 104 -3.37 13.32 -8.36
N PHE A 105 -2.69 14.47 -8.49
CA PHE A 105 -1.37 14.67 -7.89
C PHE A 105 -1.15 16.12 -7.50
N GLY A 106 -0.21 16.32 -6.58
CA GLY A 106 0.18 17.64 -6.11
C GLY A 106 1.60 17.67 -5.57
N SER A 107 1.94 18.80 -4.97
CA SER A 107 3.24 19.02 -4.35
C SER A 107 3.17 19.98 -3.17
N ILE A 108 4.14 19.87 -2.26
CA ILE A 108 4.42 20.83 -1.20
C ILE A 108 5.90 21.23 -1.32
N ASP A 109 6.18 22.53 -1.32
CA ASP A 109 7.55 23.04 -1.26
C ASP A 109 8.12 22.81 0.14
N LEU A 110 9.09 21.89 0.27
CA LEU A 110 9.68 21.54 1.56
C LEU A 110 10.54 22.67 2.12
N SER A 111 10.97 23.64 1.32
CA SER A 111 11.70 24.79 1.86
C SER A 111 10.82 25.64 2.79
N SER A 112 9.50 25.67 2.52
CA SER A 112 8.49 26.32 3.37
C SER A 112 8.10 25.48 4.61
N TRP A 113 8.47 24.20 4.63
CA TRP A 113 8.14 23.22 5.68
C TRP A 113 9.37 22.43 6.12
N SER A 114 10.51 23.11 6.22
CA SER A 114 11.80 22.51 6.59
C SER A 114 11.94 22.26 8.09
N ASP A 115 11.09 22.88 8.90
CA ASP A 115 10.95 22.65 10.34
C ASP A 115 9.58 22.04 10.60
N SER A 116 9.54 20.72 10.74
CA SER A 116 8.32 19.94 10.91
C SER A 116 7.63 20.24 12.26
N SER A 117 8.37 20.77 13.25
CA SER A 117 7.80 21.19 14.53
C SER A 117 6.78 22.34 14.40
N LEU A 118 6.84 23.11 13.30
CA LEU A 118 5.88 24.16 12.98
C LEU A 118 4.54 23.63 12.50
N ILE A 119 4.49 22.37 12.06
CA ILE A 119 3.24 21.72 11.65
C ILE A 119 2.39 21.49 12.90
N SER A 120 1.22 22.10 12.93
CA SER A 120 0.32 22.07 14.08
C SER A 120 -1.13 22.22 13.63
N PRO A 121 -2.13 22.00 14.51
CA PRO A 121 -3.53 22.18 14.13
C PRO A 121 -3.91 23.57 13.62
N THR A 122 -3.09 24.58 13.89
CA THR A 122 -3.31 25.96 13.41
C THR A 122 -2.37 26.37 12.29
N ASN A 123 -1.47 25.48 11.84
CA ASN A 123 -0.49 25.75 10.80
C ASN A 123 -0.19 24.44 10.05
N LEU A 124 -1.02 24.14 9.05
CA LEU A 124 -0.93 22.92 8.24
C LEU A 124 -0.29 23.23 6.89
N PRO A 125 0.51 22.31 6.33
CA PRO A 125 0.91 22.38 4.94
C PRO A 125 -0.30 22.27 4.02
N THR A 126 -0.26 22.99 2.92
CA THR A 126 -1.28 22.96 1.88
C THR A 126 -0.72 22.31 0.63
N VAL A 127 -1.43 21.32 0.09
CA VAL A 127 -1.04 20.64 -1.15
C VAL A 127 -1.38 21.52 -2.36
N LEU A 128 -0.39 21.92 -3.14
CA LEU A 128 -0.60 22.55 -4.43
C LEU A 128 -1.00 21.47 -5.44
N LEU A 129 -2.28 21.45 -5.83
CA LEU A 129 -2.80 20.45 -6.76
C LEU A 129 -2.39 20.83 -8.18
N ALA A 130 -2.04 19.83 -8.98
CA ALA A 130 -1.76 20.05 -10.37
C ALA A 130 -3.04 20.43 -11.13
N GLN A 131 -3.02 21.56 -11.83
CA GLN A 131 -4.23 22.14 -12.44
C GLN A 131 -4.05 22.45 -13.91
N HIS A 132 -5.16 22.43 -14.65
CA HIS A 132 -5.21 22.96 -16.01
C HIS A 132 -5.11 24.48 -16.00
N SER A 133 -4.31 25.03 -16.92
CA SER A 133 -4.19 26.48 -17.02
C SER A 133 -5.56 27.10 -17.32
N SER A 134 -5.96 28.11 -16.53
CA SER A 134 -7.26 28.80 -16.65
C SER A 134 -8.52 27.97 -16.40
N SER A 135 -8.43 26.85 -15.68
CA SER A 135 -9.58 26.03 -15.28
C SER A 135 -9.65 25.84 -13.76
N ALA A 136 -10.82 25.46 -13.26
CA ALA A 136 -11.04 25.01 -11.88
C ALA A 136 -10.69 23.53 -11.68
N LYS A 137 -10.10 22.86 -12.69
CA LYS A 137 -9.98 21.40 -12.73
C LYS A 137 -8.58 20.94 -12.37
N ALA A 138 -8.50 19.94 -11.51
CA ALA A 138 -7.25 19.22 -11.30
C ALA A 138 -6.91 18.39 -12.54
N LYS A 139 -5.64 18.07 -12.69
CA LYS A 139 -5.16 17.17 -13.73
C LYS A 139 -5.21 15.74 -13.20
N ALA A 140 -5.83 14.85 -13.97
CA ALA A 140 -5.82 13.44 -13.63
C ALA A 140 -4.44 12.80 -13.89
N LEU A 141 -4.12 11.72 -13.18
CA LEU A 141 -2.96 10.88 -13.40
C LEU A 141 -3.18 9.93 -14.58
N ASN A 142 -2.12 9.71 -15.35
CA ASN A 142 -2.14 8.84 -16.50
C ASN A 142 -0.89 7.97 -16.55
N ILE A 143 -1.03 6.68 -16.87
CA ILE A 143 0.07 5.77 -17.13
C ILE A 143 -0.03 5.12 -18.52
N ASP A 144 0.95 5.37 -19.38
CA ASP A 144 1.01 4.86 -20.76
C ASP A 144 -0.25 5.13 -21.61
N ASN A 145 -0.88 6.29 -21.44
CA ASN A 145 -2.17 6.68 -22.03
C ASN A 145 -3.38 5.95 -21.43
N HIS A 146 -3.22 5.29 -20.29
CA HIS A 146 -4.31 4.75 -19.48
C HIS A 146 -4.51 5.65 -18.27
N TRP A 147 -5.68 6.27 -18.19
CA TRP A 147 -6.05 7.01 -17.00
C TRP A 147 -6.31 6.04 -15.88
N LEU A 148 -5.93 6.45 -14.68
CA LEU A 148 -6.34 5.75 -13.49
C LEU A 148 -7.82 6.09 -13.28
N ASP A 149 -8.61 5.04 -13.17
CA ASP A 149 -10.05 5.07 -12.92
C ASP A 149 -10.37 4.17 -11.74
N ALA A 150 -11.62 4.17 -11.27
CA ALA A 150 -12.10 3.35 -10.16
C ALA A 150 -11.37 1.99 -10.01
N PHE A 151 -10.82 1.75 -8.81
CA PHE A 151 -10.00 0.59 -8.43
C PHE A 151 -8.60 0.53 -9.04
N LYS A 152 -8.18 1.53 -9.82
CA LYS A 152 -6.77 1.77 -10.12
C LYS A 152 -6.29 2.88 -9.22
N THR A 153 -5.10 2.71 -8.66
CA THR A 153 -4.61 3.67 -7.69
C THR A 153 -3.09 3.72 -7.65
N PRO A 154 -2.47 4.90 -7.41
CA PRO A 154 -1.07 4.96 -7.02
C PRO A 154 -0.87 4.20 -5.70
N SER A 155 -0.02 3.17 -5.73
CA SER A 155 0.32 2.40 -4.53
C SER A 155 1.51 2.98 -3.78
N THR A 156 2.46 3.60 -4.49
CA THR A 156 3.65 4.25 -3.91
C THR A 156 4.42 5.02 -4.99
N GLY A 157 5.24 5.99 -4.59
CA GLY A 157 6.15 6.74 -5.47
C GLY A 157 7.55 6.89 -4.87
N TRP A 158 8.54 7.20 -5.69
CA TRP A 158 9.90 7.52 -5.24
C TRP A 158 10.67 8.33 -6.29
N SER A 159 11.82 8.87 -5.90
CA SER A 159 12.77 9.49 -6.82
C SER A 159 14.13 8.81 -6.77
N ASN A 160 14.85 8.83 -7.89
CA ASN A 160 16.27 8.51 -7.93
C ASN A 160 17.17 9.77 -7.88
N GLY A 161 16.58 10.94 -7.61
CA GLY A 161 17.19 12.27 -7.63
C GLY A 161 17.27 12.94 -9.01
N THR A 162 16.85 12.28 -10.09
CA THR A 162 16.80 12.83 -11.46
C THR A 162 15.43 12.62 -12.10
N ASP A 163 14.88 11.42 -11.93
CA ASP A 163 13.57 11.01 -12.44
C ASP A 163 12.66 10.64 -11.24
N GLU A 164 11.35 10.75 -11.48
CA GLU A 164 10.30 10.30 -10.56
C GLU A 164 9.71 8.99 -11.07
N TYR A 165 9.41 8.08 -10.15
CA TYR A 165 8.82 6.78 -10.45
C TYR A 165 7.64 6.52 -9.52
N ALA A 166 6.70 5.72 -9.99
CA ALA A 166 5.58 5.28 -9.18
C ALA A 166 5.10 3.89 -9.60
N ILE A 167 4.50 3.18 -8.65
CA ILE A 167 3.80 1.92 -8.88
C ILE A 167 2.31 2.19 -8.80
N PHE A 168 1.59 1.70 -9.80
CA PHE A 168 0.14 1.81 -9.90
C PHE A 168 -0.45 0.41 -9.87
N LEU A 169 -1.37 0.18 -8.93
CA LEU A 169 -2.27 -0.96 -9.00
C LEU A 169 -3.22 -0.71 -10.17
N HIS A 170 -3.18 -1.57 -11.18
CA HIS A 170 -4.05 -1.44 -12.35
C HIS A 170 -5.32 -2.30 -12.23
N SER A 171 -5.40 -3.16 -11.21
CA SER A 171 -6.53 -4.05 -10.90
C SER A 171 -7.03 -4.92 -12.07
N LYS A 172 -6.14 -5.22 -13.02
CA LYS A 172 -6.41 -6.12 -14.14
C LYS A 172 -5.70 -7.47 -13.94
N PRO A 173 -6.45 -8.57 -13.78
CA PRO A 173 -5.84 -9.89 -13.69
C PRO A 173 -5.21 -10.32 -15.02
N GLN A 174 -4.14 -11.10 -14.95
CA GLN A 174 -3.47 -11.59 -16.16
C GLN A 174 -4.23 -12.79 -16.75
N GLY A 175 -4.89 -12.58 -17.89
CA GLY A 175 -5.54 -13.64 -18.66
C GLY A 175 -4.54 -14.67 -19.20
N CYS A 176 -4.97 -15.93 -19.33
CA CYS A 176 -4.11 -17.03 -19.77
C CYS A 176 -4.87 -18.12 -20.51
N LEU A 177 -4.14 -18.83 -21.38
CA LEU A 177 -4.57 -20.10 -21.98
C LEU A 177 -3.68 -21.26 -21.53
N THR A 178 -2.44 -20.96 -21.16
CA THR A 178 -1.42 -21.92 -20.76
C THR A 178 -0.51 -21.30 -19.71
N ASN A 179 0.26 -22.12 -18.99
CA ASN A 179 1.24 -21.62 -18.01
C ASN A 179 2.28 -20.70 -18.65
N SER A 180 2.61 -20.83 -19.94
CA SER A 180 3.54 -19.89 -20.60
C SER A 180 3.02 -18.46 -20.71
N ASN A 181 1.71 -18.23 -20.55
CA ASN A 181 1.16 -16.88 -20.43
C ASN A 181 1.42 -16.27 -19.03
N CYS A 182 1.73 -17.12 -18.06
CA CYS A 182 1.87 -16.78 -16.64
C CYS A 182 3.33 -16.71 -16.16
N THR A 183 4.30 -16.78 -17.09
CA THR A 183 5.74 -16.78 -16.81
C THR A 183 6.45 -15.48 -17.19
N SER A 184 5.74 -14.36 -17.28
CA SER A 184 6.31 -13.08 -17.73
C SER A 184 6.64 -12.15 -16.56
N ASN A 185 7.74 -11.39 -16.69
CA ASN A 185 8.17 -10.36 -15.73
C ASN A 185 8.38 -10.88 -14.28
N GLY A 186 8.89 -12.10 -14.13
CA GLY A 186 9.27 -12.68 -12.82
C GLY A 186 8.14 -13.40 -12.08
N ALA A 187 6.90 -13.33 -12.57
CA ALA A 187 5.83 -14.20 -12.13
C ALA A 187 6.08 -15.62 -12.63
N ASP A 188 6.02 -16.62 -11.75
CA ASP A 188 6.01 -18.05 -12.11
C ASP A 188 4.67 -18.65 -11.64
N MET A 189 3.60 -18.24 -12.32
CA MET A 189 2.22 -18.57 -11.95
C MET A 189 1.66 -19.69 -12.84
N THR A 190 0.55 -20.29 -12.43
CA THR A 190 -0.15 -21.34 -13.18
C THR A 190 -1.43 -20.80 -13.80
N CYS A 191 -1.76 -21.23 -15.02
CA CYS A 191 -3.02 -20.85 -15.63
C CYS A 191 -4.17 -21.64 -15.03
N ASP A 192 -5.16 -20.95 -14.45
CA ASP A 192 -6.38 -21.53 -13.93
C ASP A 192 -7.54 -21.30 -14.91
N GLY A 193 -7.72 -22.26 -15.82
CA GLY A 193 -8.78 -22.24 -16.84
C GLY A 193 -10.20 -22.46 -16.31
N GLY A 194 -10.40 -22.57 -14.98
CA GLY A 194 -11.74 -22.61 -14.38
C GLY A 194 -12.13 -21.29 -13.72
N LEU A 195 -11.37 -20.21 -13.96
CA LEU A 195 -11.72 -18.85 -13.58
C LEU A 195 -12.27 -18.10 -14.79
N ALA A 196 -13.24 -17.24 -14.51
CA ALA A 196 -13.96 -16.38 -15.43
C ALA A 196 -13.99 -14.95 -14.87
N PHE A 197 -14.67 -14.03 -15.54
CA PHE A 197 -14.72 -12.64 -15.10
C PHE A 197 -16.13 -12.06 -15.14
N TRP A 198 -16.32 -10.95 -14.45
CA TRP A 198 -17.46 -10.04 -14.57
C TRP A 198 -16.95 -8.60 -14.66
N GLY A 199 -17.76 -7.69 -15.19
CA GLY A 199 -17.32 -6.34 -15.51
C GLY A 199 -16.63 -6.27 -16.87
N GLU A 200 -15.57 -5.48 -16.96
CA GLU A 200 -14.82 -5.26 -18.21
C GLU A 200 -13.86 -6.42 -18.51
N GLU A 201 -13.50 -6.58 -19.79
CA GLU A 201 -12.56 -7.60 -20.23
C GLU A 201 -11.16 -7.35 -19.65
N TYR A 202 -10.39 -8.42 -19.44
CA TYR A 202 -9.08 -8.33 -18.77
C TYR A 202 -8.03 -7.54 -19.58
N ASP A 203 -8.19 -7.49 -20.91
CA ASP A 203 -7.35 -6.72 -21.84
C ASP A 203 -7.97 -5.37 -22.22
N ASP A 204 -9.18 -5.07 -21.74
CA ASP A 204 -9.65 -3.70 -21.68
C ASP A 204 -8.96 -3.02 -20.50
N GLU A 205 -8.09 -2.07 -20.81
CA GLU A 205 -7.33 -1.33 -19.81
C GLU A 205 -8.20 -0.27 -19.12
N GLN A 206 -9.51 -0.19 -19.38
CA GLN A 206 -10.48 0.64 -18.66
C GLN A 206 -11.38 -0.18 -17.73
N GLY A 207 -11.86 0.49 -16.67
CA GLY A 207 -12.80 -0.07 -15.71
C GLY A 207 -12.27 -1.26 -14.92
N PHE A 208 -13.18 -1.92 -14.21
CA PHE A 208 -12.87 -3.01 -13.29
C PHE A 208 -13.13 -4.38 -13.92
N THR A 209 -12.20 -5.32 -13.70
CA THR A 209 -12.38 -6.74 -14.06
C THR A 209 -12.44 -7.56 -12.78
N GLY A 210 -13.64 -7.93 -12.38
CA GLY A 210 -13.85 -8.83 -11.24
C GLY A 210 -13.63 -10.27 -11.65
N ILE A 211 -13.00 -11.06 -10.77
CA ILE A 211 -12.74 -12.48 -11.02
C ILE A 211 -13.85 -13.31 -10.37
N CYS A 212 -14.25 -14.37 -11.04
CA CYS A 212 -15.19 -15.34 -10.50
C CYS A 212 -14.94 -16.74 -11.05
N VAL A 213 -15.75 -17.71 -10.64
CA VAL A 213 -15.61 -19.09 -11.09
C VAL A 213 -16.41 -19.30 -12.37
N ASP A 214 -15.81 -20.00 -13.33
CA ASP A 214 -16.47 -20.32 -14.60
C ASP A 214 -17.80 -21.07 -14.38
N GLY A 215 -18.83 -20.67 -15.14
CA GLY A 215 -20.18 -21.23 -15.04
C GLY A 215 -21.03 -20.73 -13.87
N THR A 216 -20.53 -19.81 -13.03
CA THR A 216 -21.35 -19.15 -12.00
C THR A 216 -22.22 -18.05 -12.60
N PHE A 217 -23.38 -17.77 -11.99
CA PHE A 217 -24.32 -16.79 -12.52
C PHE A 217 -23.72 -15.38 -12.52
N GLY A 218 -23.81 -14.68 -13.65
CA GLY A 218 -23.26 -13.34 -13.83
C GLY A 218 -21.83 -13.31 -14.35
N CYS A 219 -21.16 -14.46 -14.43
CA CYS A 219 -19.82 -14.57 -14.97
C CYS A 219 -19.80 -14.81 -16.47
N LEU A 220 -18.88 -14.14 -17.14
CA LEU A 220 -18.54 -14.32 -18.55
C LEU A 220 -17.46 -15.40 -18.63
N ASN A 221 -17.85 -16.58 -19.12
CA ASN A 221 -16.96 -17.71 -19.34
C ASN A 221 -15.83 -17.34 -20.31
N ASP A 222 -14.68 -17.98 -20.12
CA ASP A 222 -13.47 -17.86 -20.95
C ASP A 222 -12.92 -16.43 -21.03
N THR A 223 -11.79 -16.18 -20.37
CA THR A 223 -11.22 -14.85 -20.24
C THR A 223 -10.63 -14.28 -21.53
N MET A 224 -10.16 -15.14 -22.44
CA MET A 224 -9.48 -14.71 -23.68
C MET A 224 -10.38 -14.83 -24.91
N ARG A 225 -10.20 -13.92 -25.87
CA ARG A 225 -10.85 -13.97 -27.18
C ARG A 225 -9.86 -14.26 -28.30
N ASN A 226 -10.31 -14.96 -29.35
CA ASN A 226 -9.55 -15.14 -30.57
C ASN A 226 -9.65 -13.89 -31.48
N ALA A 227 -8.96 -13.92 -32.62
CA ALA A 227 -8.94 -12.80 -33.58
C ALA A 227 -10.31 -12.40 -34.17
N PHE A 228 -11.36 -13.21 -33.96
CA PHE A 228 -12.73 -12.93 -34.39
C PHE A 228 -13.62 -12.45 -33.23
N GLY A 229 -13.07 -12.28 -32.02
CA GLY A 229 -13.81 -11.90 -30.82
C GLY A 229 -14.55 -13.05 -30.12
N TRP A 230 -14.38 -14.30 -30.57
CA TRP A 230 -15.01 -15.44 -29.87
C TRP A 230 -14.19 -15.83 -28.64
N PRO A 231 -14.84 -16.17 -27.51
CA PRO A 231 -14.16 -16.70 -26.35
C PRO A 231 -13.37 -17.97 -26.69
N ILE A 232 -12.21 -18.15 -26.06
CA ILE A 232 -11.33 -19.31 -26.22
C ILE A 232 -11.59 -20.27 -25.07
N ALA A 233 -12.23 -21.40 -25.38
CA ALA A 233 -12.56 -22.44 -24.41
C ALA A 233 -11.36 -22.86 -23.54
N GLY A 234 -11.53 -22.80 -22.22
CA GLY A 234 -10.52 -23.17 -21.23
C GLY A 234 -9.47 -22.08 -20.96
N SER A 235 -9.72 -20.85 -21.41
CA SER A 235 -8.94 -19.70 -20.96
C SER A 235 -9.40 -19.25 -19.58
N GLY A 236 -8.47 -18.72 -18.79
CA GLY A 236 -8.73 -18.30 -17.42
C GLY A 236 -7.75 -17.24 -16.96
N PHE A 237 -7.39 -17.25 -15.67
CA PHE A 237 -6.45 -16.28 -15.10
C PHE A 237 -5.22 -16.97 -14.53
N CYS A 238 -4.09 -16.26 -14.55
CA CYS A 238 -2.90 -16.69 -13.85
C CYS A 238 -3.14 -16.65 -12.34
N SER A 239 -2.82 -17.74 -11.67
CA SER A 239 -2.96 -17.93 -10.22
C SER A 239 -1.62 -18.35 -9.62
N ASP A 240 -1.24 -17.68 -8.54
CA ASP A 240 -0.06 -18.02 -7.75
C ASP A 240 -0.41 -19.10 -6.73
N GLN A 241 -0.08 -20.34 -7.06
CA GLN A 241 -0.33 -21.49 -6.18
C GLN A 241 0.60 -21.55 -4.95
N THR A 242 1.60 -20.68 -4.89
CA THR A 242 2.52 -20.53 -3.74
C THR A 242 2.12 -19.41 -2.80
N SER A 243 1.10 -18.62 -3.17
CA SER A 243 0.53 -17.57 -2.33
C SER A 243 -0.12 -18.16 -1.07
N THR A 244 -0.03 -17.43 0.04
CA THR A 244 -0.77 -17.76 1.27
C THR A 244 -2.29 -17.63 1.10
N MET A 245 -2.77 -16.96 0.05
CA MET A 245 -4.19 -16.92 -0.31
C MET A 245 -4.67 -18.15 -1.09
N TYR A 246 -3.76 -18.96 -1.64
CA TYR A 246 -4.14 -20.06 -2.51
C TYR A 246 -4.83 -21.19 -1.73
N SER A 247 -5.92 -21.69 -2.30
CA SER A 247 -6.48 -22.99 -1.97
C SER A 247 -7.22 -23.53 -3.19
N THR A 248 -7.56 -24.82 -3.19
CA THR A 248 -8.37 -25.40 -4.28
C THR A 248 -9.84 -24.99 -4.22
N ALA A 249 -10.27 -24.31 -3.14
CA ALA A 249 -11.61 -23.75 -3.06
C ALA A 249 -11.72 -22.49 -3.93
N ASP A 250 -12.92 -22.21 -4.41
CA ASP A 250 -13.20 -21.10 -5.33
C ASP A 250 -12.64 -19.75 -4.88
N ALA A 251 -12.84 -19.40 -3.60
CA ALA A 251 -12.29 -18.17 -3.05
C ALA A 251 -10.75 -18.14 -3.08
N GLY A 252 -10.07 -19.23 -2.73
CA GLY A 252 -8.61 -19.26 -2.78
C GLY A 252 -8.05 -19.18 -4.20
N ARG A 253 -8.75 -19.76 -5.18
CA ARG A 253 -8.39 -19.64 -6.60
C ARG A 253 -8.55 -18.19 -7.09
N ILE A 254 -9.64 -17.53 -6.70
CA ILE A 254 -9.88 -16.11 -7.02
C ILE A 254 -8.80 -15.21 -6.38
N LEU A 255 -8.58 -15.34 -5.07
CA LEU A 255 -7.72 -14.44 -4.28
C LEU A 255 -6.22 -14.64 -4.54
N SER A 256 -5.82 -15.76 -5.13
CA SER A 256 -4.46 -16.03 -5.57
C SER A 256 -4.18 -15.56 -7.01
N SER A 257 -5.12 -14.89 -7.66
CA SER A 257 -4.91 -14.42 -9.04
C SER A 257 -3.80 -13.37 -9.10
N GLY A 258 -3.00 -13.41 -10.18
CA GLY A 258 -1.97 -12.41 -10.47
C GLY A 258 -2.59 -11.15 -11.05
N PHE A 259 -2.43 -10.03 -10.36
CA PHE A 259 -2.86 -8.72 -10.81
C PHE A 259 -1.71 -7.97 -11.45
N THR A 260 -2.04 -7.13 -12.44
CA THR A 260 -1.07 -6.27 -13.11
C THR A 260 -0.86 -5.00 -12.30
N LEU A 261 0.37 -4.79 -11.86
CA LEU A 261 0.89 -3.51 -11.43
C LEU A 261 1.66 -2.88 -12.59
N ARG A 262 1.74 -1.56 -12.62
CA ARG A 262 2.53 -0.82 -13.60
C ARG A 262 3.54 0.04 -12.87
N VAL A 263 4.82 -0.15 -13.19
CA VAL A 263 5.91 0.72 -12.70
C VAL A 263 6.18 1.74 -13.79
N GLY A 264 5.87 3.01 -13.54
CA GLY A 264 6.02 4.08 -14.50
C GLY A 264 7.12 5.06 -14.13
N VAL A 265 7.65 5.78 -15.13
CA VAL A 265 8.53 6.94 -14.92
C VAL A 265 7.82 8.19 -15.37
N ARG A 266 7.86 9.23 -14.54
CA ARG A 266 7.16 10.48 -14.80
C ARG A 266 7.75 11.17 -16.03
N SER A 267 6.87 11.67 -16.89
CA SER A 267 7.24 12.41 -18.09
C SER A 267 7.77 13.79 -17.72
N THR A 268 8.86 14.18 -18.38
CA THR A 268 9.46 15.51 -18.23
C THR A 268 8.80 16.57 -19.12
N THR A 269 7.89 16.16 -20.01
CA THR A 269 7.17 17.08 -20.91
C THR A 269 5.74 17.35 -20.47
N ASP A 270 5.14 16.42 -19.72
CA ASP A 270 3.78 16.55 -19.21
C ASP A 270 3.68 15.78 -17.89
N ASP A 271 3.59 16.53 -16.81
CA ASP A 271 3.64 16.07 -15.41
C ASP A 271 2.52 15.11 -15.01
N ARG A 272 1.47 14.98 -15.85
CA ARG A 272 0.36 14.03 -15.70
C ARG A 272 0.74 12.60 -16.03
N PHE A 273 1.70 12.45 -16.94
CA PHE A 273 1.98 11.17 -17.56
C PHE A 273 3.11 10.46 -16.86
N TYR A 274 2.86 9.24 -16.46
CA TYR A 274 3.85 8.20 -16.30
C TYR A 274 3.93 7.43 -17.61
N THR A 275 5.14 7.27 -18.12
CA THR A 275 5.38 6.70 -19.46
C THR A 275 6.35 5.54 -19.38
N ASN A 276 6.46 4.79 -20.47
CA ASN A 276 7.40 3.68 -20.63
C ASN A 276 7.27 2.62 -19.53
N SER A 277 6.05 2.42 -19.03
CA SER A 277 5.83 1.60 -17.83
C SER A 277 6.20 0.14 -18.04
N LYS A 278 6.55 -0.54 -16.95
CA LYS A 278 6.77 -1.99 -16.91
C LYS A 278 5.57 -2.64 -16.24
N LYS A 279 4.92 -3.56 -16.95
CA LYS A 279 3.92 -4.44 -16.37
C LYS A 279 4.62 -5.40 -15.40
N TRP A 280 4.15 -5.47 -14.18
CA TRP A 280 4.60 -6.39 -13.16
C TRP A 280 3.38 -7.16 -12.68
N VAL A 281 3.28 -8.44 -13.09
CA VAL A 281 2.18 -9.31 -12.65
C VAL A 281 2.61 -9.94 -11.32
N THR A 282 1.78 -9.81 -10.29
CA THR A 282 2.08 -10.31 -8.95
C THR A 282 0.79 -10.65 -8.20
N ASN A 283 0.88 -11.60 -7.29
CA ASN A 283 -0.15 -11.77 -6.26
C ASN A 283 0.39 -11.27 -4.91
N LYS A 284 1.61 -11.65 -4.53
CA LYS A 284 2.20 -11.39 -3.20
C LYS A 284 2.50 -9.91 -2.95
N PHE A 285 2.50 -9.08 -3.99
CA PHE A 285 2.74 -7.64 -3.94
C PHE A 285 1.57 -6.86 -4.56
N MET A 286 0.35 -7.39 -4.53
CA MET A 286 -0.84 -6.64 -5.00
C MET A 286 -1.04 -5.36 -4.17
N ASN A 287 -0.83 -5.46 -2.87
CA ASN A 287 -0.83 -4.34 -1.94
C ASN A 287 0.63 -4.01 -1.59
N VAL A 288 1.24 -3.10 -2.35
CA VAL A 288 2.68 -2.80 -2.29
C VAL A 288 2.95 -1.38 -1.81
N THR A 289 4.02 -1.23 -1.04
CA THR A 289 4.66 0.06 -0.76
C THR A 289 6.16 -0.04 -1.05
N ALA A 290 6.79 1.12 -1.22
CA ALA A 290 8.22 1.18 -1.52
C ALA A 290 8.96 2.12 -0.58
N ALA A 291 10.20 1.76 -0.30
CA ALA A 291 11.19 2.62 0.34
C ALA A 291 12.46 2.63 -0.52
N THR A 292 13.23 3.70 -0.51
CA THR A 292 14.53 3.71 -1.20
C THR A 292 15.66 3.63 -0.20
N VAL A 293 16.75 2.97 -0.57
CA VAL A 293 17.93 2.84 0.29
C VAL A 293 19.21 3.16 -0.48
N GLN A 294 20.17 3.75 0.21
CA GLN A 294 21.39 4.31 -0.38
C GLN A 294 22.43 3.26 -0.79
N ASP A 295 22.69 2.23 0.03
CA ASP A 295 23.57 1.11 -0.32
C ASP A 295 23.04 -0.18 0.34
N PHE A 296 22.50 -1.08 -0.49
CA PHE A 296 22.08 -2.39 -0.04
C PHE A 296 22.73 -3.51 -0.85
N ARG A 297 23.34 -4.46 -0.12
CA ARG A 297 23.93 -5.67 -0.69
C ARG A 297 23.61 -6.86 0.21
N PRO A 298 22.81 -7.83 -0.24
CA PRO A 298 22.49 -9.02 0.55
C PRO A 298 23.73 -9.72 1.14
N SER A 299 24.84 -9.73 0.40
CA SER A 299 26.10 -10.36 0.82
C SER A 299 26.78 -9.70 2.02
N ASN A 300 26.45 -8.44 2.36
CA ASN A 300 27.01 -7.77 3.53
C ASN A 300 26.37 -8.26 4.84
N GLY A 301 25.27 -9.01 4.76
CA GLY A 301 24.54 -9.51 5.93
C GLY A 301 23.47 -8.55 6.45
N ALA A 302 22.95 -8.87 7.62
CA ALA A 302 21.87 -8.17 8.31
C ALA A 302 22.35 -6.96 9.13
N GLY A 303 21.45 -6.02 9.40
CA GLY A 303 21.59 -4.87 10.28
C GLY A 303 22.13 -3.59 9.61
N GLY A 304 21.69 -2.43 10.12
CA GLY A 304 22.12 -1.09 9.69
C GLY A 304 23.62 -0.80 9.86
N ALA A 305 24.36 -1.63 10.60
CA ALA A 305 25.82 -1.54 10.65
C ALA A 305 26.51 -2.06 9.36
N ASN A 306 25.81 -2.88 8.57
CA ASN A 306 26.33 -3.53 7.36
C ASN A 306 25.69 -2.99 6.06
N GLN A 307 24.62 -2.21 6.19
CA GLN A 307 23.81 -1.66 5.11
C GLN A 307 23.56 -0.17 5.34
N ASP A 308 23.40 0.60 4.27
CA ASP A 308 22.99 2.01 4.36
C ASP A 308 21.52 2.12 3.95
N TYR A 309 20.65 2.05 4.96
CA TYR A 309 19.19 2.10 4.80
C TYR A 309 18.65 3.52 4.69
N ASN A 310 19.50 4.54 4.70
CA ASN A 310 19.06 5.92 4.48
C ASN A 310 18.45 6.08 3.08
N VAL A 311 17.50 7.01 2.96
CA VAL A 311 16.82 7.35 1.71
C VAL A 311 17.85 7.59 0.61
N ALA A 312 17.63 6.99 -0.56
CA ALA A 312 18.60 7.02 -1.63
C ALA A 312 18.77 8.43 -2.21
N GLY A 313 20.01 8.93 -2.21
CA GLY A 313 20.39 10.16 -2.91
C GLY A 313 20.49 9.97 -4.43
N SER A 314 21.01 10.99 -5.12
CA SER A 314 21.13 11.00 -6.59
C SER A 314 22.26 10.15 -7.17
N SER A 315 23.10 9.53 -6.33
CA SER A 315 24.27 8.76 -6.78
C SER A 315 24.54 7.53 -5.90
N GLY A 316 25.15 6.50 -6.49
CA GLY A 316 25.47 5.23 -5.82
C GLY A 316 25.09 4.03 -6.67
N SER A 317 25.97 3.01 -6.72
CA SER A 317 25.78 1.81 -7.55
C SER A 317 24.89 0.75 -6.90
N TYR A 318 24.71 0.83 -5.58
CA TYR A 318 23.97 -0.15 -4.78
C TYR A 318 22.70 0.43 -4.18
N ARG A 319 22.23 1.55 -4.73
CA ARG A 319 20.91 2.10 -4.40
C ARG A 319 19.84 1.11 -4.82
N ARG A 320 18.83 0.92 -3.98
CA ARG A 320 17.72 0.00 -4.24
C ARG A 320 16.38 0.65 -3.98
N VAL A 321 15.37 0.08 -4.60
CA VAL A 321 13.97 0.25 -4.21
C VAL A 321 13.60 -1.01 -3.44
N PHE A 322 13.33 -0.87 -2.15
CA PHE A 322 12.73 -1.91 -1.32
C PHE A 322 11.24 -1.94 -1.57
N LEU A 323 10.69 -3.15 -1.67
CA LEU A 323 9.30 -3.42 -1.95
C LEU A 323 8.76 -4.28 -0.82
N PHE A 324 7.74 -3.79 -0.13
CA PHE A 324 6.98 -4.54 0.85
C PHE A 324 5.63 -4.83 0.22
N GLY A 325 5.21 -6.09 0.19
CA GLY A 325 3.99 -6.52 -0.48
C GLY A 325 3.11 -7.37 0.42
N ARG A 326 1.81 -7.26 0.25
CA ARG A 326 0.84 -8.23 0.76
C ARG A 326 0.01 -8.80 -0.38
N THR A 327 -0.47 -10.02 -0.18
CA THR A 327 -1.30 -10.75 -1.15
C THR A 327 -2.65 -10.10 -1.38
N ASN A 328 -3.12 -9.29 -0.41
CA ASN A 328 -4.40 -8.60 -0.44
C ASN A 328 -4.45 -7.46 0.60
N PHE A 329 -5.57 -6.74 0.65
CA PHE A 329 -5.89 -5.73 1.68
C PHE A 329 -6.58 -6.34 2.90
N ALA A 330 -7.13 -7.55 2.75
CA ALA A 330 -7.71 -8.35 3.82
C ALA A 330 -7.44 -9.85 3.61
N GLY A 331 -7.28 -10.59 4.71
CA GLY A 331 -7.19 -12.04 4.72
C GLY A 331 -8.36 -12.72 5.42
N VAL A 332 -8.27 -14.04 5.54
CA VAL A 332 -9.15 -14.86 6.39
C VAL A 332 -8.31 -15.97 7.02
N ALA A 333 -7.53 -15.61 8.04
CA ALA A 333 -6.61 -16.49 8.74
C ALA A 333 -7.31 -17.72 9.34
N ALA A 334 -8.55 -17.56 9.82
CA ALA A 334 -9.39 -18.65 10.31
C ALA A 334 -9.61 -19.76 9.25
N ASN A 335 -9.53 -19.39 7.97
CA ASN A 335 -9.65 -20.29 6.83
C ASN A 335 -8.31 -20.63 6.17
N GLY A 336 -7.18 -20.35 6.84
CA GLY A 336 -5.84 -20.62 6.36
C GLY A 336 -5.40 -19.76 5.18
N ARG A 337 -5.98 -18.55 5.04
CA ARG A 337 -5.63 -17.58 3.98
C ARG A 337 -5.26 -16.21 4.55
N PRO A 338 -4.18 -16.10 5.32
CA PRO A 338 -3.73 -14.82 5.86
C PRO A 338 -3.18 -13.90 4.76
N ALA A 339 -3.32 -12.59 4.95
CA ALA A 339 -2.73 -11.56 4.08
C ALA A 339 -1.26 -11.30 4.45
N SER A 340 -0.43 -12.32 4.32
CA SER A 340 0.96 -12.33 4.77
C SER A 340 1.81 -11.25 4.08
N LEU A 341 2.82 -10.76 4.80
CA LEU A 341 3.77 -9.76 4.32
C LEU A 341 4.95 -10.43 3.61
N TYR A 342 5.40 -9.82 2.51
CA TYR A 342 6.55 -10.24 1.70
C TYR A 342 7.53 -9.09 1.48
N PHE A 343 8.80 -9.43 1.29
CA PHE A 343 9.86 -8.47 0.97
C PHE A 343 10.50 -8.79 -0.38
N ALA A 344 10.83 -7.74 -1.12
CA ALA A 344 11.68 -7.80 -2.30
C ALA A 344 12.48 -6.51 -2.45
N TYR A 345 13.45 -6.53 -3.36
CA TYR A 345 14.09 -5.30 -3.82
C TYR A 345 14.23 -5.28 -5.34
N ALA A 346 14.32 -4.08 -5.90
CA ALA A 346 14.76 -3.85 -7.28
C ALA A 346 16.00 -2.95 -7.29
N ASP A 347 16.82 -3.08 -8.33
CA ASP A 347 17.85 -2.07 -8.61
C ASP A 347 17.18 -0.72 -8.87
N MET A 348 17.77 0.37 -8.35
CA MET A 348 17.25 1.72 -8.55
C MET A 348 17.12 2.01 -10.06
N PRO A 349 15.90 2.30 -10.57
CA PRO A 349 15.71 2.57 -11.99
C PRO A 349 16.39 3.89 -12.41
N THR A 350 16.80 3.97 -13.67
CA THR A 350 17.44 5.16 -14.24
C THR A 350 16.92 5.46 -15.64
N GLY A 351 16.39 6.67 -15.84
CA GLY A 351 15.88 7.16 -17.11
C GLY A 351 14.62 6.45 -17.62
N ALA A 352 14.17 6.89 -18.80
CA ALA A 352 12.92 6.45 -19.43
C ALA A 352 12.89 4.96 -19.84
N ASN A 353 14.05 4.37 -20.14
CA ASN A 353 14.18 2.98 -20.62
C ASN A 353 14.65 2.01 -19.53
N PHE A 354 14.30 2.28 -18.27
CA PHE A 354 14.74 1.47 -17.14
C PHE A 354 14.32 0.00 -17.26
N SER A 355 15.10 -0.89 -16.64
CA SER A 355 14.73 -2.27 -16.40
C SER A 355 14.03 -2.40 -15.05
N TRP A 356 13.01 -3.26 -14.98
CA TRP A 356 12.39 -3.64 -13.71
C TRP A 356 12.65 -5.11 -13.46
N THR A 357 13.58 -5.42 -12.56
CA THR A 357 13.90 -6.78 -12.15
C THR A 357 13.83 -6.84 -10.64
N VAL A 358 12.91 -7.67 -10.15
CA VAL A 358 12.62 -7.80 -8.73
C VAL A 358 13.34 -9.03 -8.18
N HIS A 359 13.91 -8.88 -6.99
CA HIS A 359 14.61 -9.90 -6.23
C HIS A 359 13.81 -10.16 -4.95
N TYR A 360 13.07 -11.26 -4.94
CA TYR A 360 12.18 -11.67 -3.86
C TYR A 360 12.94 -12.38 -2.76
N PHE A 361 12.64 -12.04 -1.51
CA PHE A 361 13.24 -12.68 -0.34
C PHE A 361 12.81 -14.15 -0.23
N THR A 362 13.79 -15.04 -0.10
CA THR A 362 13.57 -16.50 -0.05
C THR A 362 13.99 -17.13 1.29
N GLY A 363 14.26 -16.30 2.30
CA GLY A 363 14.73 -16.73 3.62
C GLY A 363 16.23 -16.49 3.80
N PHE A 364 16.89 -17.38 4.53
CA PHE A 364 18.29 -17.24 4.92
C PHE A 364 19.13 -18.46 4.59
N SER A 365 20.40 -18.22 4.27
CA SER A 365 21.43 -19.26 4.18
C SER A 365 22.63 -18.85 5.02
N GLY A 366 22.87 -19.56 6.13
CA GLY A 366 23.96 -19.24 7.05
C GLY A 366 23.82 -17.86 7.71
N GLY A 367 22.59 -17.39 7.92
CA GLY A 367 22.30 -16.07 8.49
C GLY A 367 22.36 -14.90 7.48
N VAL A 368 22.65 -15.18 6.21
CA VAL A 368 22.65 -14.19 5.13
C VAL A 368 21.32 -14.27 4.38
N PRO A 369 20.62 -13.14 4.13
CA PRO A 369 19.36 -13.15 3.39
C PRO A 369 19.59 -13.61 1.95
N THR A 370 18.70 -14.47 1.45
CA THR A 370 18.74 -14.98 0.07
C THR A 370 17.59 -14.43 -0.76
N PHE A 371 17.84 -14.30 -2.06
CA PHE A 371 16.86 -13.72 -2.98
C PHE A 371 16.80 -14.50 -4.29
N SER A 372 15.60 -14.53 -4.89
CA SER A 372 15.32 -15.14 -6.21
C SER A 372 14.66 -14.11 -7.12
N THR A 373 14.78 -14.29 -8.43
CA THR A 373 14.00 -13.50 -9.42
C THR A 373 12.63 -14.13 -9.72
N SER A 374 12.32 -15.28 -9.11
CA SER A 374 11.00 -15.92 -9.20
C SER A 374 10.17 -15.58 -7.98
N GLU A 375 8.99 -15.00 -8.19
CA GLU A 375 8.04 -14.71 -7.10
C GLU A 375 7.58 -15.98 -6.39
N ALA A 376 7.52 -17.12 -7.08
CA ALA A 376 7.10 -18.40 -6.50
C ALA A 376 8.03 -18.86 -5.36
N ASP A 377 9.30 -18.44 -5.36
CA ASP A 377 10.25 -18.75 -4.30
C ASP A 377 10.11 -17.82 -3.07
N ALA A 378 9.33 -16.73 -3.20
CA ALA A 378 9.16 -15.75 -2.14
C ALA A 378 8.47 -16.37 -0.92
N VAL A 379 9.06 -16.15 0.26
CA VAL A 379 8.53 -16.61 1.55
C VAL A 379 7.96 -15.44 2.35
N PRO A 380 6.90 -15.65 3.15
CA PRO A 380 6.35 -14.60 3.99
C PRO A 380 7.33 -14.22 5.12
N LEU A 381 7.24 -12.98 5.58
CA LEU A 381 8.07 -12.42 6.65
C LEU A 381 7.51 -12.76 8.03
N ASP A 382 8.40 -12.97 8.99
CA ASP A 382 8.03 -13.24 10.39
C ASP A 382 7.54 -11.95 11.07
N LEU A 383 6.31 -11.98 11.58
CA LEU A 383 5.62 -10.83 12.18
C LEU A 383 5.58 -10.85 13.72
N ASP A 384 6.45 -11.61 14.39
CA ASP A 384 6.58 -11.54 15.84
C ASP A 384 7.99 -11.91 16.33
N SER A 385 8.78 -10.89 16.63
CA SER A 385 10.14 -11.01 17.18
C SER A 385 10.19 -11.65 18.58
N THR A 386 9.06 -11.75 19.28
CA THR A 386 8.98 -12.30 20.64
C THR A 386 8.73 -13.81 20.67
N THR A 387 8.29 -14.37 19.55
CA THR A 387 7.97 -15.79 19.39
C THR A 387 8.96 -16.45 18.43
N SER A 388 9.43 -17.66 18.76
CA SER A 388 10.36 -18.36 17.89
C SER A 388 9.67 -18.91 16.63
N GLY A 389 10.15 -18.49 15.46
CA GLY A 389 9.69 -19.00 14.16
C GLY A 389 8.49 -18.22 13.62
N PHE A 390 8.20 -18.45 12.33
CA PHE A 390 7.22 -17.68 11.57
C PHE A 390 5.88 -17.50 12.29
N GLN A 391 5.56 -16.26 12.63
CA GLN A 391 4.22 -15.82 12.99
C GLN A 391 3.63 -14.99 11.85
N ASP A 392 2.37 -15.26 11.52
CA ASP A 392 1.61 -14.48 10.54
C ASP A 392 0.89 -13.30 11.21
N GLU A 393 0.14 -12.56 10.42
CA GLU A 393 -0.64 -11.43 10.88
C GLU A 393 -1.70 -11.85 11.91
N GLN A 394 -1.86 -11.03 12.96
CA GLN A 394 -2.81 -11.30 14.03
C GLN A 394 -4.25 -10.90 13.65
N HIS A 395 -4.39 -9.90 12.78
CA HIS A 395 -5.67 -9.37 12.30
C HIS A 395 -5.81 -9.52 10.80
N ASP A 396 -7.01 -9.84 10.33
CA ASP A 396 -7.24 -10.08 8.92
C ASP A 396 -7.23 -8.79 8.09
N ILE A 397 -7.58 -7.65 8.69
CA ILE A 397 -7.55 -6.34 8.01
C ILE A 397 -6.15 -5.73 8.12
N VAL A 398 -5.40 -5.84 7.02
CA VAL A 398 -4.04 -5.32 6.90
C VAL A 398 -3.99 -3.95 6.26
N GLY A 399 -4.99 -3.60 5.44
CA GLY A 399 -5.06 -2.32 4.72
C GLY A 399 -3.80 -2.06 3.89
N GLN A 400 -3.64 -0.85 3.39
CA GLN A 400 -2.34 -0.41 2.86
C GLN A 400 -1.32 -0.21 3.98
N MET A 401 -0.05 -0.11 3.62
CA MET A 401 1.06 0.03 4.56
C MET A 401 2.10 1.01 4.05
N SER A 402 2.77 1.70 4.97
CA SER A 402 3.94 2.54 4.74
C SER A 402 5.09 2.03 5.58
N VAL A 403 6.27 1.91 4.98
CA VAL A 403 7.46 1.36 5.63
C VAL A 403 8.64 2.28 5.36
N VAL A 404 9.29 2.76 6.41
CA VAL A 404 10.42 3.69 6.31
C VAL A 404 11.55 3.28 7.26
N TRP A 405 12.77 3.68 6.94
CA TRP A 405 13.90 3.57 7.86
C TRP A 405 13.98 4.82 8.72
N VAL A 406 14.03 4.66 10.04
CA VAL A 406 14.20 5.75 11.00
C VAL A 406 15.60 5.68 11.58
N GLU A 407 16.51 6.52 11.06
CA GLU A 407 17.94 6.49 11.40
C GLU A 407 18.18 6.64 12.91
N HIS A 408 17.49 7.57 13.56
CA HIS A 408 17.64 7.85 15.00
C HIS A 408 17.29 6.65 15.88
N LEU A 409 16.26 5.87 15.49
CA LEU A 409 15.90 4.63 16.18
C LEU A 409 16.77 3.44 15.73
N ASN A 410 17.47 3.58 14.61
CA ASN A 410 18.13 2.49 13.88
C ASN A 410 17.17 1.30 13.67
N LYS A 411 15.94 1.61 13.23
CA LYS A 411 14.86 0.64 13.00
C LYS A 411 14.10 0.96 11.71
N TRP A 412 13.63 -0.08 11.05
CA TRP A 412 12.51 0.00 10.11
C TRP A 412 11.23 0.18 10.91
N VAL A 413 10.37 1.10 10.49
CA VAL A 413 9.06 1.37 11.08
C VAL A 413 8.00 1.17 10.01
N MET A 414 6.97 0.38 10.33
CA MET A 414 5.84 0.10 9.45
C MET A 414 4.56 0.61 10.09
N PHE A 415 3.82 1.49 9.40
CA PHE A 415 2.42 1.79 9.71
C PHE A 415 1.50 1.07 8.72
N TYR A 416 0.46 0.42 9.22
CA TYR A 416 -0.48 -0.35 8.41
C TYR A 416 -1.80 -0.56 9.16
N GLY A 417 -2.74 -1.31 8.58
CA GLY A 417 -4.00 -1.66 9.21
C GLY A 417 -5.09 -0.65 8.90
N GLY A 418 -5.93 -0.39 9.90
CA GLY A 418 -7.17 0.36 9.75
C GLY A 418 -8.40 -0.54 9.80
N SER A 419 -9.48 -0.10 9.17
CA SER A 419 -10.75 -0.80 9.11
C SER A 419 -11.32 -0.78 7.70
N LEU A 420 -12.29 -1.67 7.41
CA LEU A 420 -13.07 -1.69 6.18
C LEU A 420 -14.56 -1.67 6.53
N SER A 421 -15.39 -1.09 5.65
CA SER A 421 -16.84 -1.09 5.90
C SER A 421 -17.35 -2.52 5.84
N THR A 422 -18.06 -2.91 6.91
CA THR A 422 -18.78 -4.18 7.01
C THR A 422 -20.27 -4.02 6.69
N PHE A 423 -20.70 -2.80 6.34
CA PHE A 423 -22.11 -2.52 6.11
C PHE A 423 -22.49 -2.82 4.66
N PRO A 424 -23.64 -3.47 4.43
CA PRO A 424 -24.14 -3.70 3.08
C PRO A 424 -24.22 -2.41 2.26
N VAL A 425 -23.49 -2.36 1.14
CA VAL A 425 -23.66 -1.33 0.09
C VAL A 425 -24.37 -1.95 -1.12
N GLN A 426 -24.81 -1.12 -2.07
CA GLN A 426 -25.64 -1.57 -3.19
C GLN A 426 -25.04 -2.77 -3.96
N VAL A 427 -23.71 -2.79 -4.09
CA VAL A 427 -22.95 -3.82 -4.82
C VAL A 427 -22.49 -4.98 -3.92
N PHE A 428 -22.21 -4.72 -2.64
CA PHE A 428 -21.68 -5.70 -1.68
C PHE A 428 -22.61 -5.82 -0.49
N GLN A 429 -23.56 -6.75 -0.59
CA GLN A 429 -24.75 -6.77 0.28
C GLN A 429 -24.57 -7.56 1.58
N THR A 430 -23.46 -8.29 1.74
CA THR A 430 -23.27 -9.18 2.89
C THR A 430 -22.47 -8.50 3.98
N CYS A 431 -21.30 -7.95 3.62
CA CYS A 431 -20.43 -7.27 4.57
C CYS A 431 -19.65 -6.10 3.95
N GLY A 432 -20.28 -5.33 3.06
CA GLY A 432 -19.68 -4.13 2.51
C GLY A 432 -18.38 -4.37 1.76
N VAL A 433 -17.42 -3.45 1.92
CA VAL A 433 -16.14 -3.49 1.20
C VAL A 433 -15.31 -4.72 1.55
N VAL A 434 -15.47 -5.30 2.74
CA VAL A 434 -14.78 -6.55 3.11
C VAL A 434 -15.13 -7.67 2.13
N GLU A 435 -16.37 -7.73 1.65
CA GLU A 435 -16.84 -8.73 0.68
C GLU A 435 -16.04 -8.71 -0.62
N LEU A 436 -15.59 -7.54 -1.07
CA LEU A 436 -14.78 -7.39 -2.28
C LEU A 436 -13.45 -8.16 -2.16
N PHE A 437 -12.87 -8.20 -0.97
CA PHE A 437 -11.54 -8.75 -0.75
C PHE A 437 -11.53 -10.22 -0.32
N ILE A 438 -12.62 -10.73 0.26
CA ILE A 438 -12.65 -12.10 0.82
C ILE A 438 -13.84 -12.95 0.36
N GLY A 439 -14.83 -12.32 -0.27
CA GLY A 439 -16.06 -12.94 -0.75
C GLY A 439 -17.15 -13.07 0.33
N ALA A 440 -18.42 -13.00 -0.09
CA ALA A 440 -19.59 -12.94 0.77
C ALA A 440 -19.69 -14.08 1.80
N SER A 441 -19.23 -15.28 1.43
CA SER A 441 -19.36 -16.47 2.27
C SER A 441 -18.42 -16.49 3.47
N GLN A 442 -17.46 -15.56 3.56
CA GLN A 442 -16.41 -15.57 4.58
C GLN A 442 -16.46 -14.35 5.51
N CYS A 443 -17.42 -13.46 5.33
CA CYS A 443 -17.57 -12.25 6.13
C CYS A 443 -17.52 -12.48 7.65
N GLY A 444 -18.11 -13.57 8.13
CA GLY A 444 -18.16 -13.90 9.56
C GLY A 444 -16.87 -14.47 10.14
N ASP A 445 -15.88 -14.79 9.29
CA ASP A 445 -14.61 -15.40 9.68
C ASP A 445 -13.46 -14.37 9.75
N VAL A 446 -13.70 -13.12 9.34
CA VAL A 446 -12.70 -12.05 9.30
C VAL A 446 -12.50 -11.44 10.69
N ASP A 447 -11.27 -11.49 11.21
CA ASP A 447 -10.89 -10.70 12.37
C ASP A 447 -10.51 -9.26 11.98
N ILE A 448 -11.42 -8.32 12.22
CA ILE A 448 -11.19 -6.89 11.98
C ILE A 448 -10.29 -6.27 13.05
N GLY A 449 -10.21 -6.90 14.24
CA GLY A 449 -9.63 -6.29 15.41
C GLY A 449 -10.40 -5.02 15.82
N ASN A 450 -9.67 -4.04 16.35
CA ASN A 450 -10.19 -2.74 16.80
C ASN A 450 -10.14 -1.63 15.72
N GLY A 451 -9.85 -1.98 14.46
CA GLY A 451 -9.77 -1.01 13.36
C GLY A 451 -8.55 -0.07 13.41
N ALA A 452 -7.57 -0.33 14.28
CA ALA A 452 -6.44 0.56 14.49
C ALA A 452 -5.50 0.65 13.28
N ILE A 453 -4.93 1.84 13.07
CA ILE A 453 -3.60 1.95 12.46
C ILE A 453 -2.60 1.42 13.46
N ARG A 454 -1.77 0.48 12.99
CA ARG A 454 -0.82 -0.28 13.80
C ARG A 454 0.60 0.02 13.37
N MET A 455 1.52 -0.12 14.31
CA MET A 455 2.95 -0.04 14.10
C MET A 455 3.60 -1.42 14.29
N ARG A 456 4.64 -1.67 13.51
CA ARG A 456 5.67 -2.66 13.80
C ARG A 456 7.05 -2.05 13.57
N THR A 457 8.07 -2.59 14.24
CA THR A 457 9.46 -2.22 14.00
C THR A 457 10.33 -3.45 13.71
N ALA A 458 11.47 -3.25 13.03
CA ALA A 458 12.44 -4.32 12.76
C ALA A 458 13.85 -3.76 12.56
N ASP A 459 14.88 -4.55 12.87
CA ASP A 459 16.28 -4.19 12.59
C ASP A 459 16.63 -4.26 11.08
N ASP A 460 15.90 -5.12 10.36
CA ASP A 460 16.08 -5.41 8.94
C ASP A 460 14.73 -5.42 8.24
N PRO A 461 14.69 -5.13 6.93
CA PRO A 461 13.41 -5.02 6.20
C PRO A 461 12.69 -6.37 6.07
N TRP A 462 13.38 -7.50 6.22
CA TRP A 462 12.77 -8.84 6.23
C TRP A 462 12.43 -9.36 7.64
N GLY A 463 12.58 -8.53 8.67
CA GLY A 463 12.25 -8.90 10.05
C GLY A 463 13.31 -9.76 10.78
N PRO A 464 12.92 -10.43 11.88
CA PRO A 464 11.55 -10.51 12.38
C PRO A 464 11.02 -9.14 12.82
N TRP A 465 9.74 -8.88 12.55
CA TRP A 465 9.06 -7.66 12.97
C TRP A 465 8.54 -7.81 14.40
N SER A 466 8.50 -6.70 15.16
CA SER A 466 7.84 -6.66 16.46
C SER A 466 6.37 -7.11 16.37
N PRO A 467 5.74 -7.57 17.47
CA PRO A 467 4.29 -7.66 17.58
C PRO A 467 3.61 -6.34 17.16
N PRO A 468 2.33 -6.40 16.75
CA PRO A 468 1.61 -5.20 16.37
C PRO A 468 1.31 -4.34 17.60
N GLU A 469 1.52 -3.04 17.47
CA GLU A 469 1.11 -2.05 18.46
C GLU A 469 0.10 -1.08 17.84
N ASP A 470 -0.96 -0.75 18.56
CA ASP A 470 -1.91 0.25 18.09
C ASP A 470 -1.30 1.65 18.20
N VAL A 471 -1.19 2.35 17.07
CA VAL A 471 -0.75 3.76 17.02
C VAL A 471 -1.91 4.68 17.31
N PHE A 472 -3.04 4.34 16.70
CA PHE A 472 -4.24 5.16 16.68
C PHE A 472 -5.40 4.32 16.17
N TYR A 473 -6.59 4.46 16.74
CA TYR A 473 -7.75 3.66 16.33
C TYR A 473 -8.97 4.54 16.12
N PRO A 474 -9.68 4.40 14.98
CA PRO A 474 -10.90 5.15 14.74
C PRO A 474 -11.83 4.93 15.91
N GLY A 475 -12.23 6.01 16.59
CA GLY A 475 -13.30 5.88 17.57
C GLY A 475 -14.59 5.35 16.91
N ASP A 476 -15.66 5.11 17.65
CA ASP A 476 -15.75 3.95 18.50
C ASP A 476 -16.52 2.82 17.80
N PRO A 477 -15.90 1.66 17.51
CA PRO A 477 -16.56 0.51 16.91
C PRO A 477 -17.47 -0.30 17.89
N GLU A 478 -18.29 0.39 18.71
CA GLU A 478 -19.42 -0.04 19.58
C GLU A 478 -19.27 -0.01 21.13
N ALA A 479 -18.19 0.53 21.70
CA ALA A 479 -17.99 0.87 23.13
C ALA A 479 -18.00 -0.35 24.10
N SER A 480 -17.39 -0.37 25.28
CA SER A 480 -17.14 0.73 26.19
C SER A 480 -15.85 0.59 27.00
N PRO A 481 -15.16 1.72 27.24
CA PRO A 481 -15.32 2.97 26.50
C PRO A 481 -14.35 2.90 25.33
N PRO A 482 -14.79 2.43 24.16
CA PRO A 482 -14.46 3.32 23.05
C PRO A 482 -15.55 4.42 22.94
N THR A 483 -15.16 5.66 22.60
CA THR A 483 -15.93 6.83 22.10
C THR A 483 -14.98 8.06 22.16
N GLY A 484 -14.64 8.79 21.10
CA GLY A 484 -14.34 8.41 19.72
C GLY A 484 -14.09 9.67 18.90
N GLU A 485 -13.43 9.53 17.77
CA GLU A 485 -12.55 10.58 17.30
C GLU A 485 -13.18 11.63 16.37
N TYR A 486 -14.49 11.75 16.17
CA TYR A 486 -15.17 12.74 17.02
C TYR A 486 -16.50 12.23 17.56
N ALA A 487 -17.16 11.43 16.74
CA ALA A 487 -18.59 11.34 16.63
C ALA A 487 -19.42 12.30 17.49
N SER A 488 -20.44 11.80 18.13
CA SER A 488 -20.11 11.67 19.51
C SER A 488 -19.50 10.29 19.55
N GLY A 489 -18.21 10.19 19.23
CA GLY A 489 -17.45 8.97 19.00
C GLY A 489 -16.99 8.42 17.59
N GLY A 490 -16.11 9.02 16.77
CA GLY A 490 -15.53 8.43 15.54
C GLY A 490 -14.87 9.37 14.51
N ILE A 491 -13.53 9.25 14.38
CA ILE A 491 -12.42 10.07 13.78
C ILE A 491 -12.61 11.43 13.16
N LEU A 492 -13.78 11.79 12.65
CA LEU A 492 -14.07 13.19 12.34
C LEU A 492 -15.59 13.60 12.30
N TYR A 493 -16.52 12.98 13.04
CA TYR A 493 -17.97 13.37 13.06
C TYR A 493 -18.42 14.54 14.01
N HIS A 494 -19.42 15.40 13.71
CA HIS A 494 -20.22 16.06 14.81
C HIS A 494 -21.59 16.69 14.37
N PRO A 495 -22.78 16.15 14.77
CA PRO A 495 -24.12 16.71 14.61
C PRO A 495 -24.61 17.51 15.84
N ASP A 496 -23.74 17.77 16.81
CA ASP A 496 -23.92 18.72 17.93
C ASP A 496 -22.70 19.67 18.08
N CYS A 497 -21.82 19.72 17.07
CA CYS A 497 -20.92 20.86 16.90
C CYS A 497 -21.87 21.96 16.46
N SER A 498 -22.33 22.80 17.39
CA SER A 498 -23.32 23.82 17.06
C SER A 498 -22.66 24.96 16.25
N GLY A 499 -22.34 24.74 14.97
CA GLY A 499 -21.62 25.71 14.16
C GLY A 499 -20.98 25.20 12.87
N SER A 500 -19.64 25.23 12.79
CA SER A 500 -18.90 25.33 11.52
C SER A 500 -17.54 24.62 11.48
N CYS A 501 -17.40 23.44 12.09
CA CYS A 501 -16.09 22.79 12.25
C CYS A 501 -15.80 21.64 11.26
N ALA A 502 -16.81 21.11 10.58
CA ALA A 502 -16.63 20.17 9.47
C ALA A 502 -17.87 20.21 8.56
N ARG A 503 -17.64 20.20 7.25
CA ARG A 503 -18.69 20.19 6.22
C ARG A 503 -19.33 18.80 6.16
N GLY A 504 -20.65 18.73 6.07
CA GLY A 504 -21.35 17.45 5.81
C GLY A 504 -20.92 16.91 4.44
N TYR A 505 -20.77 15.59 4.34
CA TYR A 505 -20.32 14.91 3.12
C TYR A 505 -21.50 14.10 2.54
N ASP A 506 -22.07 14.56 1.41
CA ASP A 506 -23.22 13.93 0.76
C ASP A 506 -22.77 12.98 -0.37
N HIS A 507 -22.28 11.80 0.01
CA HIS A 507 -21.86 10.78 -0.95
C HIS A 507 -22.96 9.73 -1.17
N PRO A 508 -23.35 9.45 -2.43
CA PRO A 508 -24.55 8.67 -2.76
C PRO A 508 -24.52 7.21 -2.29
N ASN A 509 -23.33 6.67 -2.00
CA ASN A 509 -23.14 5.30 -1.56
C ASN A 509 -22.99 5.13 -0.04
N LEU A 510 -23.03 6.21 0.74
CA LEU A 510 -22.81 6.17 2.19
C LEU A 510 -24.12 6.33 2.95
N ASN A 511 -24.27 5.55 4.02
CA ASN A 511 -25.34 5.78 4.98
C ASN A 511 -24.74 6.36 6.26
N GLU A 512 -24.85 7.68 6.39
CA GLU A 512 -24.37 8.48 7.53
C GLU A 512 -24.86 8.00 8.92
N ASN A 513 -25.90 7.15 8.97
CA ASN A 513 -26.43 6.59 10.20
C ASN A 513 -25.77 5.28 10.63
N VAL A 514 -24.93 4.66 9.80
CA VAL A 514 -24.28 3.37 10.09
C VAL A 514 -22.79 3.36 9.76
N ASP A 515 -22.32 4.14 8.78
CA ASP A 515 -20.90 4.22 8.45
C ASP A 515 -20.21 5.24 9.37
N TYR A 516 -19.36 4.74 10.28
CA TYR A 516 -18.42 5.54 11.07
C TYR A 516 -17.09 5.68 10.31
N GLY A 517 -16.39 6.79 10.52
CA GLY A 517 -15.13 7.08 9.82
C GLY A 517 -14.12 5.95 9.97
N LEU A 518 -13.72 5.34 8.84
CA LEU A 518 -12.72 4.28 8.80
C LEU A 518 -11.37 4.88 8.44
N LEU A 519 -10.32 4.41 9.10
CA LEU A 519 -8.94 4.73 8.71
C LEU A 519 -8.42 3.65 7.78
N TYR A 520 -7.66 4.05 6.78
CA TYR A 520 -6.88 3.17 5.91
C TYR A 520 -5.79 3.99 5.20
N GLY A 521 -4.88 3.35 4.47
CA GLY A 521 -3.88 4.12 3.73
C GLY A 521 -2.94 4.97 4.58
N PRO A 522 -2.34 4.50 5.69
CA PRO A 522 -1.34 5.29 6.39
C PRO A 522 -0.07 5.48 5.54
N ASN A 523 0.41 6.72 5.44
CA ASN A 523 1.64 7.10 4.77
C ASN A 523 2.53 7.95 5.69
N ILE A 524 3.69 7.42 6.08
CA ILE A 524 4.71 8.18 6.83
C ILE A 524 5.41 9.14 5.89
N ILE A 525 5.56 10.40 6.31
CA ILE A 525 6.15 11.47 5.49
C ILE A 525 7.62 11.63 5.91
N GLU A 526 8.51 10.93 5.22
CA GLU A 526 9.94 10.81 5.58
C GLU A 526 10.66 12.14 5.90
N PRO A 527 10.43 13.26 5.18
CA PRO A 527 11.09 14.53 5.50
C PRO A 527 10.67 15.18 6.83
N TRP A 528 9.60 14.67 7.45
CA TRP A 528 9.02 15.20 8.68
C TRP A 528 9.14 14.20 9.84
N ILE A 529 10.25 13.46 9.85
CA ILE A 529 10.70 12.64 10.97
C ILE A 529 11.65 13.51 11.80
N ASP A 530 11.22 13.88 13.01
CA ASP A 530 11.98 14.75 13.91
C ASP A 530 12.55 13.97 15.09
N GLU A 531 13.84 14.14 15.38
CA GLU A 531 14.46 13.63 16.60
C GLU A 531 14.02 14.46 17.81
N VAL A 532 13.54 13.81 18.88
CA VAL A 532 13.14 14.50 20.11
C VAL A 532 13.70 13.79 21.34
N GLY A 533 14.97 14.10 21.65
CA GLY A 533 15.71 13.40 22.69
C GLY A 533 16.13 12.03 22.18
N ASP A 534 15.79 10.97 22.91
CA ASP A 534 16.00 9.59 22.45
C ASP A 534 14.84 9.10 21.56
N ASP A 535 13.71 9.81 21.56
CA ASP A 535 12.51 9.46 20.79
C ASP A 535 12.51 10.10 19.39
N VAL A 536 11.48 9.79 18.59
CA VAL A 536 11.15 10.51 17.35
C VAL A 536 9.69 10.94 17.30
N ASP A 537 9.41 12.09 16.69
CA ASP A 537 8.07 12.44 16.22
C ASP A 537 7.97 12.10 14.72
N LEU A 538 6.98 11.27 14.37
CA LEU A 538 6.64 10.95 12.99
C LEU A 538 5.39 11.74 12.58
N ILE A 539 5.48 12.52 11.51
CA ILE A 539 4.30 13.05 10.82
C ILE A 539 3.90 12.10 9.69
N TRP A 540 2.63 11.75 9.66
CA TRP A 540 2.06 10.82 8.70
C TRP A 540 0.68 11.28 8.27
N ASN A 541 0.25 10.89 7.08
CA ASN A 541 -1.14 11.06 6.65
C ASN A 541 -1.86 9.72 6.62
N VAL A 542 -3.18 9.76 6.69
CA VAL A 542 -4.04 8.59 6.57
C VAL A 542 -5.31 8.98 5.85
N SER A 543 -5.86 8.03 5.10
CA SER A 543 -7.12 8.19 4.41
C SER A 543 -8.26 7.89 5.35
N THR A 544 -9.34 8.64 5.19
CA THR A 544 -10.57 8.44 5.94
C THR A 544 -11.72 8.13 4.99
N TRP A 545 -12.57 7.18 5.36
CA TRP A 545 -13.77 6.87 4.57
C TRP A 545 -14.86 7.95 4.76
N ILE A 546 -15.04 8.43 6.00
CA ILE A 546 -16.01 9.48 6.33
C ILE A 546 -15.41 10.48 7.33
N PRO A 547 -15.36 11.78 6.97
CA PRO A 547 -15.49 12.32 5.62
C PRO A 547 -14.41 11.72 4.70
N TYR A 548 -14.64 11.72 3.39
CA TYR A 548 -13.71 11.11 2.44
C TYR A 548 -12.55 12.07 2.12
N HIS A 549 -11.43 11.95 2.83
CA HIS A 549 -10.24 12.80 2.62
C HIS A 549 -8.98 12.20 3.25
N THR A 550 -7.87 12.95 3.20
CA THR A 550 -6.62 12.63 3.90
C THR A 550 -6.42 13.57 5.10
N VAL A 551 -5.92 13.02 6.21
CA VAL A 551 -5.71 13.73 7.48
C VAL A 551 -4.27 13.56 7.92
N LEU A 552 -3.66 14.63 8.43
CA LEU A 552 -2.33 14.60 9.04
C LEU A 552 -2.40 14.26 10.53
N PHE A 553 -1.44 13.45 10.95
CA PHE A 553 -1.21 13.01 12.31
C PHE A 553 0.25 13.23 12.69
N ARG A 554 0.49 13.38 13.99
CA ARG A 554 1.82 13.28 14.59
C ARG A 554 1.80 12.20 15.65
N THR A 555 2.74 11.26 15.60
CA THR A 555 2.91 10.22 16.61
C THR A 555 4.32 10.29 17.19
N ARG A 556 4.41 10.30 18.51
CA ARG A 556 5.67 10.11 19.24
C ARG A 556 6.01 8.62 19.28
N ILE A 557 7.20 8.21 18.85
CA ILE A 557 7.72 6.85 19.02
C ILE A 557 8.81 6.87 20.08
N GLU A 558 8.64 6.04 21.13
CA GLU A 558 9.52 5.98 22.30
C GLU A 558 10.61 4.91 22.09
N ALA A 559 11.89 5.24 22.26
CA ALA A 559 13.01 4.39 21.82
C ALA A 559 13.36 3.17 22.72
N ASN A 560 12.81 3.10 23.95
CA ASN A 560 12.86 2.02 24.95
C ASN A 560 14.21 1.38 25.36
#